data_AF-A0A929EV19-F1
#
_entry.id   AF-A0A929EV19-F1
#
_cell.length_a   1.000
_cell.length_b   1.000
_cell.length_c   1.000
_cell.angle_alpha   90.00
_cell.angle_beta   90.00
_cell.angle_gamma   90.00
#
_symmetry.space_group_name_H-M   'P 1'
#
loop_
_entity.id
_entity.type
_entity.pdbx_description
1 polymer ?
#
loop_
_entity_poly.entity_id
_entity_poly.type
_entity_poly.pdbx_seq_one_letter_code
_entity_poly.pdbx_strand_id
1 'polypeptide(L)'
;MQKNVKYRDLSKLKRYAKSLTFAVFLFVTALPACAPKVDMRTLNSQVQSAVKEGEFLIEEGKMEEGVKMIQMAQQFHPDDPRINTILEKVPSETLKGLSEDSMLGFNKKGLRAPHKASVLEKVLWYIPDRIKDAVDMFTVEVNVGPQLGAGAWVTRAAQVVAYTGSSAGLGYYQKGGPGGRAESSFDIAVGPVGGTAVAGAKGGLFGPGGVTASAVALHKPSNKLYQDYRDYWGIGGKVGLFVVGVEAEYHPLEIVDFLAGIFLIDWLNDDMATTRRLKYNRVQKDLLKSFGQSLRGMKKEDIEEYKSKYPVAIPEA
;
A
#
# COMPACT_ATOMS: atom_id res chain seq x y z
N MET A 1 -39.96 45.64 18.24
CA MET A 1 -38.91 45.88 19.27
C MET A 1 -37.77 44.88 19.03
N GLN A 2 -36.58 45.37 18.73
CA GLN A 2 -35.42 44.64 18.19
C GLN A 2 -34.82 43.63 19.19
N LYS A 3 -34.53 42.40 18.73
CA LYS A 3 -33.80 41.37 19.47
C LYS A 3 -32.29 41.69 19.44
N ASN A 4 -31.73 42.05 20.59
CA ASN A 4 -30.29 42.21 20.81
C ASN A 4 -29.59 40.85 20.77
N VAL A 5 -28.88 40.55 19.67
CA VAL A 5 -27.99 39.39 19.58
C VAL A 5 -26.61 39.82 20.10
N LYS A 6 -26.21 39.28 21.25
CA LYS A 6 -24.87 39.47 21.83
C LYS A 6 -23.82 38.86 20.89
N TYR A 7 -23.02 39.72 20.25
CA TYR A 7 -21.83 39.29 19.52
C TYR A 7 -20.80 38.70 20.51
N ARG A 8 -20.60 37.38 20.45
CA ARG A 8 -19.51 36.70 21.17
C ARG A 8 -18.18 37.18 20.61
N ASP A 9 -17.30 37.58 21.52
CA ASP A 9 -15.97 38.15 21.28
C ASP A 9 -15.06 37.21 20.44
N LEU A 10 -15.05 37.46 19.13
CA LEU A 10 -14.26 36.75 18.10
C LEU A 10 -12.75 36.84 18.31
N SER A 11 -12.26 37.75 19.17
CA SER A 11 -10.84 37.94 19.44
C SER A 11 -10.22 36.78 20.24
N LYS A 12 -11.01 36.11 21.08
CA LYS A 12 -10.56 34.94 21.85
C LYS A 12 -10.41 33.72 20.95
N LEU A 13 -11.35 33.51 20.03
CA LEU A 13 -11.32 32.43 19.03
C LEU A 13 -10.10 32.53 18.10
N LYS A 14 -9.72 33.74 17.67
CA LYS A 14 -8.51 33.96 16.87
C LYS A 14 -7.21 33.65 17.63
N ARG A 15 -7.18 33.86 18.95
CA ARG A 15 -6.02 33.50 19.79
C ARG A 15 -5.89 31.99 19.96
N TYR A 16 -6.99 31.28 20.25
CA TYR A 16 -6.99 29.82 20.32
C TYR A 16 -6.62 29.15 19.00
N ALA A 17 -7.13 29.67 17.87
CA ALA A 17 -6.75 29.17 16.55
C ALA A 17 -5.24 29.29 16.29
N LYS A 18 -4.63 30.45 16.58
CA LYS A 18 -3.19 30.66 16.41
C LYS A 18 -2.33 29.76 17.32
N SER A 19 -2.72 29.59 18.59
CA SER A 19 -2.02 28.69 19.51
C SER A 19 -2.13 27.22 19.08
N LEU A 20 -3.27 26.80 18.54
CA LEU A 20 -3.47 25.45 18.03
C LEU A 20 -2.65 25.21 16.75
N THR A 21 -2.62 26.16 15.81
CA THR A 21 -1.80 26.05 14.59
C THR A 21 -0.30 25.96 14.94
N PHE A 22 0.17 26.74 15.91
CA PHE A 22 1.56 26.70 16.37
C PHE A 22 1.91 25.38 17.07
N ALA A 23 0.99 24.84 17.89
CA ALA A 23 1.18 23.54 18.54
C ALA A 23 1.20 22.38 17.54
N VAL A 24 0.33 22.41 16.51
CA VAL A 24 0.32 21.41 15.43
C VAL A 24 1.59 21.50 14.59
N PHE A 25 2.07 22.72 14.29
CA PHE A 25 3.33 22.92 13.55
C PHE A 25 4.53 22.34 14.32
N LEU A 26 4.64 22.62 15.63
CA LEU A 26 5.68 22.05 16.50
C LEU A 26 5.62 20.52 16.57
N PHE A 27 4.41 19.94 16.62
CA PHE A 27 4.23 18.49 16.66
C PHE A 27 4.61 17.81 15.34
N VAL A 28 4.38 18.48 14.20
CA VAL A 28 4.75 17.97 12.86
C VAL A 28 6.25 18.11 12.58
N THR A 29 6.92 19.15 13.08
CA THR A 29 8.37 19.33 12.90
C THR A 29 9.22 18.56 13.90
N ALA A 30 8.65 18.13 15.03
CA ALA A 30 9.36 17.41 16.10
C ALA A 30 9.36 15.88 15.92
N LEU A 31 9.06 15.37 14.73
CA LEU A 31 9.30 13.98 14.37
C LEU A 31 10.54 13.86 13.46
N PRO A 32 11.77 14.14 13.94
CA PRO A 32 12.90 13.42 13.38
C PRO A 32 12.67 11.97 13.76
N ALA A 33 12.12 11.18 12.84
CA ALA A 33 12.16 9.74 12.94
C ALA A 33 13.65 9.35 12.93
N CYS A 34 14.26 9.30 14.10
CA CYS A 34 15.47 8.51 14.33
C CYS A 34 15.07 7.07 14.02
N ALA A 35 15.17 6.69 12.76
CA ALA A 35 15.14 5.30 12.39
C ALA A 35 16.30 4.64 13.15
N PRO A 36 16.04 3.62 13.99
CA PRO A 36 17.10 2.94 14.70
C PRO A 36 18.10 2.41 13.68
N LYS A 37 19.40 2.60 13.95
CA LYS A 37 20.47 2.07 13.10
C LYS A 37 20.27 0.55 12.97
N VAL A 38 20.19 0.06 11.74
CA VAL A 38 19.96 -1.36 11.47
C VAL A 38 21.20 -2.14 11.87
N ASP A 39 21.03 -3.16 12.72
CA ASP A 39 22.11 -4.07 13.06
C ASP A 39 22.30 -5.09 11.93
N MET A 40 23.42 -4.96 11.21
CA MET A 40 23.77 -5.81 10.07
C MET A 40 23.84 -7.30 10.43
N ARG A 41 24.26 -7.64 11.66
CA ARG A 41 24.31 -9.05 12.09
C ARG A 41 22.90 -9.63 12.22
N THR A 42 22.00 -8.88 12.85
CA THR A 42 20.59 -9.23 12.93
C THR A 42 19.95 -9.34 11.55
N LEU A 43 20.22 -8.40 10.64
CA LEU A 43 19.73 -8.45 9.27
C LEU A 43 20.22 -9.71 8.53
N ASN A 44 21.51 -10.03 8.61
CA ASN A 44 22.06 -11.24 7.99
C ASN A 44 21.42 -12.52 8.57
N SER A 45 21.19 -12.56 9.89
CA SER A 45 20.45 -13.66 10.51
C SER A 45 19.01 -13.75 10.00
N GLN A 46 18.34 -12.63 9.75
CA GLN A 46 16.98 -12.61 9.17
C GLN A 46 17.01 -13.13 7.72
N VAL A 47 17.96 -12.70 6.91
CA VAL A 47 18.15 -13.17 5.52
C VAL A 47 18.39 -14.68 5.49
N GLN A 48 19.30 -15.18 6.32
CA GLN A 48 19.57 -16.62 6.44
C GLN A 48 18.33 -17.41 6.88
N SER A 49 17.61 -16.92 7.88
CA SER A 49 16.37 -17.54 8.33
C SER A 49 15.30 -17.53 7.24
N ALA A 50 15.22 -16.46 6.43
CA ALA A 50 14.25 -16.37 5.34
C ALA A 50 14.53 -17.41 4.25
N VAL A 51 15.80 -17.62 3.87
CA VAL A 51 16.15 -18.67 2.92
C VAL A 51 15.82 -20.06 3.48
N LYS A 52 16.23 -20.34 4.73
CA LYS A 52 15.98 -21.65 5.38
C LYS A 52 14.49 -21.96 5.54
N GLU A 53 13.71 -21.01 6.05
CA GLU A 53 12.26 -21.16 6.17
C GLU A 53 11.59 -21.26 4.80
N GLY A 54 12.12 -20.55 3.81
CA GLY A 54 11.65 -20.61 2.42
C GLY A 54 11.82 -22.00 1.81
N GLU A 55 13.01 -22.58 1.95
CA GLU A 55 13.28 -23.96 1.53
C GLU A 55 12.40 -24.96 2.25
N PHE A 56 12.29 -24.85 3.58
CA PHE A 56 11.43 -25.71 4.38
C PHE A 56 9.96 -25.66 3.93
N LEU A 57 9.43 -24.45 3.65
CA LEU A 57 8.07 -24.30 3.14
C LEU A 57 7.88 -24.93 1.76
N ILE A 58 8.89 -24.83 0.88
CA ILE A 58 8.86 -25.47 -0.44
C ILE A 58 8.84 -27.00 -0.29
N GLU A 59 9.65 -27.55 0.62
CA GLU A 59 9.68 -28.98 0.93
C GLU A 59 8.35 -29.49 1.52
N GLU A 60 7.66 -28.67 2.32
CA GLU A 60 6.31 -28.94 2.82
C GLU A 60 5.21 -28.80 1.75
N GLY A 61 5.55 -28.47 0.50
CA GLY A 61 4.60 -28.25 -0.59
C GLY A 61 3.90 -26.88 -0.56
N LYS A 62 4.34 -25.95 0.29
CA LYS A 62 3.86 -24.56 0.36
C LYS A 62 4.76 -23.66 -0.49
N MET A 63 4.79 -23.95 -1.79
CA MET A 63 5.68 -23.32 -2.75
C MET A 63 5.57 -21.78 -2.70
N GLU A 64 4.36 -21.22 -2.70
CA GLU A 64 4.20 -19.76 -2.81
C GLU A 64 4.68 -19.00 -1.57
N GLU A 65 4.38 -19.54 -0.38
CA GLU A 65 4.88 -19.00 0.88
C GLU A 65 6.41 -19.06 0.95
N GLY A 66 6.99 -20.19 0.52
CA GLY A 66 8.43 -20.38 0.56
C GLY A 66 9.17 -19.48 -0.43
N VAL A 67 8.66 -19.35 -1.65
CA VAL A 67 9.20 -18.44 -2.68
C VAL A 67 9.19 -16.99 -2.20
N LYS A 68 8.13 -16.54 -1.52
CA LYS A 68 8.11 -15.16 -1.02
C LYS A 68 9.17 -14.91 0.05
N MET A 69 9.45 -15.87 0.91
CA MET A 69 10.55 -15.78 1.89
C MET A 69 11.91 -15.71 1.19
N ILE A 70 12.11 -16.50 0.13
CA ILE A 70 13.36 -16.47 -0.65
C ILE A 70 13.51 -15.14 -1.40
N GLN A 71 12.44 -14.59 -1.96
CA GLN A 71 12.45 -13.27 -2.61
C GLN A 71 12.88 -12.15 -1.66
N MET A 72 12.61 -12.26 -0.35
CA MET A 72 13.15 -11.30 0.63
C MET A 72 14.69 -11.35 0.63
N ALA A 73 15.27 -12.54 0.70
CA ALA A 73 16.72 -12.70 0.65
C ALA A 73 17.31 -12.23 -0.69
N GLN A 74 16.60 -12.46 -1.81
CA GLN A 74 17.01 -12.02 -3.14
C GLN A 74 17.17 -10.49 -3.24
N GLN A 75 16.41 -9.69 -2.47
CA GLN A 75 16.57 -8.24 -2.44
C GLN A 75 17.98 -7.81 -1.99
N PHE A 76 18.64 -8.62 -1.16
CA PHE A 76 19.98 -8.37 -0.65
C PHE A 76 21.05 -9.12 -1.43
N HIS A 77 20.75 -10.32 -1.90
CA HIS A 77 21.67 -11.17 -2.67
C HIS A 77 21.04 -11.59 -4.00
N PRO A 78 20.93 -10.68 -4.98
CA PRO A 78 20.30 -10.99 -6.27
C PRO A 78 21.10 -12.00 -7.09
N ASP A 79 22.41 -12.06 -6.88
CA ASP A 79 23.33 -12.91 -7.63
C ASP A 79 23.68 -14.22 -6.88
N ASP A 80 23.00 -14.52 -5.78
CA ASP A 80 23.27 -15.72 -4.99
C ASP A 80 22.86 -16.99 -5.77
N PRO A 81 23.80 -17.91 -6.08
CA PRO A 81 23.52 -19.08 -6.89
C PRO A 81 22.44 -19.99 -6.29
N ARG A 82 22.38 -20.10 -4.97
CA ARG A 82 21.41 -20.97 -4.28
C ARG A 82 20.01 -20.40 -4.39
N ILE A 83 19.86 -19.09 -4.15
CA ILE A 83 18.58 -18.38 -4.34
C ILE A 83 18.09 -18.53 -5.78
N ASN A 84 18.97 -18.26 -6.75
CA ASN A 84 18.62 -18.33 -8.16
C ASN A 84 18.25 -19.74 -8.60
N THR A 85 18.98 -20.76 -8.15
CA THR A 85 18.65 -22.17 -8.42
C THR A 85 17.27 -22.56 -7.88
N ILE A 86 16.86 -22.03 -6.73
CA ILE A 86 15.52 -22.30 -6.18
C ILE A 86 14.47 -21.60 -7.04
N LEU A 87 14.66 -20.32 -7.34
CA LEU A 87 13.69 -19.52 -8.10
C LEU A 87 13.52 -19.99 -9.54
N GLU A 88 14.57 -20.50 -10.19
CA GLU A 88 14.50 -21.10 -11.53
C GLU A 88 13.61 -22.34 -11.60
N LYS A 89 13.46 -23.07 -10.48
CA LYS A 89 12.58 -24.25 -10.40
C LYS A 89 11.11 -23.88 -10.17
N VAL A 90 10.83 -22.61 -9.85
CA VAL A 90 9.48 -22.15 -9.56
C VAL A 90 8.73 -21.90 -10.87
N PRO A 91 7.47 -22.36 -11.00
CA PRO A 91 6.65 -22.02 -12.16
C PRO A 91 6.56 -20.51 -12.38
N SER A 92 6.70 -20.07 -13.63
CA SER A 92 6.67 -18.63 -13.95
C SER A 92 5.36 -17.93 -13.55
N GLU A 93 4.24 -18.65 -13.55
CA GLU A 93 2.94 -18.16 -13.06
C GLU A 93 2.98 -17.83 -11.56
N THR A 94 3.61 -18.70 -10.77
CA THR A 94 3.82 -18.48 -9.33
C THR A 94 4.72 -17.28 -9.10
N LEU A 95 5.83 -17.17 -9.84
CA LEU A 95 6.72 -16.01 -9.75
C LEU A 95 5.98 -14.72 -10.12
N LYS A 96 5.15 -14.72 -11.17
CA LYS A 96 4.36 -13.55 -11.58
C LYS A 96 3.32 -13.14 -10.54
N GLY A 97 2.61 -14.09 -9.94
CA GLY A 97 1.64 -13.82 -8.87
C GLY A 97 2.28 -13.32 -7.56
N LEU A 98 3.57 -13.62 -7.36
CA LEU A 98 4.35 -13.20 -6.18
C LEU A 98 5.27 -12.00 -6.44
N SER A 99 5.56 -11.70 -7.71
CA SER A 99 6.39 -10.56 -8.12
C SER A 99 5.60 -9.26 -8.01
N GLU A 100 6.25 -8.24 -7.47
CA GLU A 100 5.65 -6.94 -7.17
C GLU A 100 5.27 -6.14 -8.43
N ASP A 101 4.20 -5.37 -8.27
CA ASP A 101 3.61 -4.36 -9.15
C ASP A 101 3.12 -4.86 -10.53
N SER A 102 1.85 -5.28 -10.59
CA SER A 102 1.20 -5.63 -11.88
C SER A 102 1.08 -4.43 -12.83
N MET A 103 1.44 -3.22 -12.40
CA MET A 103 1.19 -1.93 -13.06
C MET A 103 -0.30 -1.65 -13.33
N LEU A 104 -1.20 -2.59 -13.02
CA LEU A 104 -2.66 -2.51 -13.18
C LEU A 104 -3.33 -1.87 -11.95
N GLY A 105 -2.67 -0.90 -11.31
CA GLY A 105 -3.27 -0.07 -10.26
C GLY A 105 -3.06 -0.57 -8.82
N PHE A 106 -4.03 -0.25 -7.95
CA PHE A 106 -3.95 -0.50 -6.51
C PHE A 106 -4.04 -2.01 -6.21
N ASN A 107 -2.91 -2.66 -5.94
CA ASN A 107 -2.78 -4.12 -5.90
C ASN A 107 -2.69 -4.70 -4.48
N LYS A 108 -2.97 -3.92 -3.44
CA LYS A 108 -2.71 -4.36 -2.06
C LYS A 108 -3.74 -5.32 -1.44
N LYS A 109 -4.49 -6.09 -2.24
CA LYS A 109 -5.01 -7.38 -1.75
C LYS A 109 -3.84 -8.37 -1.82
N GLY A 110 -2.94 -8.21 -0.86
CA GLY A 110 -1.55 -8.67 -0.91
C GLY A 110 -1.35 -10.08 -1.45
N LEU A 111 -0.25 -10.25 -2.20
CA LEU A 111 0.40 -11.50 -2.60
C LEU A 111 -0.50 -12.71 -2.37
N ARG A 112 -1.37 -12.99 -3.34
CA ARG A 112 -2.26 -14.13 -3.30
C ARG A 112 -1.64 -15.24 -4.10
N ALA A 113 -1.64 -16.43 -3.54
CA ALA A 113 -1.25 -17.63 -4.26
C ALA A 113 -2.40 -18.08 -5.15
N PRO A 114 -2.14 -18.64 -6.34
CA PRO A 114 -3.14 -19.37 -7.10
C PRO A 114 -3.79 -20.46 -6.24
N HIS A 115 -5.09 -20.67 -6.40
CA HIS A 115 -5.88 -21.67 -5.70
C HIS A 115 -6.63 -22.53 -6.73
N LYS A 116 -6.46 -23.86 -6.62
CA LYS A 116 -7.14 -24.81 -7.49
C LYS A 116 -8.52 -25.14 -6.90
N ALA A 117 -9.47 -24.23 -7.04
CA ALA A 117 -10.84 -24.46 -6.59
C ALA A 117 -11.55 -25.55 -7.38
N SER A 118 -12.40 -26.30 -6.68
CA SER A 118 -13.35 -27.23 -7.29
C SER A 118 -14.42 -26.48 -8.10
N VAL A 119 -15.11 -27.18 -9.01
CA VAL A 119 -16.22 -26.57 -9.78
C VAL A 119 -17.30 -26.02 -8.86
N LEU A 120 -17.67 -26.75 -7.80
CA LEU A 120 -18.67 -26.31 -6.83
C LEU A 120 -18.22 -25.05 -6.08
N GLU A 121 -16.95 -25.00 -5.67
CA GLU A 121 -16.38 -23.83 -5.00
C GLU A 121 -16.40 -22.60 -5.91
N LYS A 122 -16.06 -22.75 -7.20
CA LYS A 122 -16.18 -21.67 -8.19
C LYS A 122 -17.62 -21.17 -8.33
N VAL A 123 -18.59 -22.08 -8.38
CA VAL A 123 -20.02 -21.73 -8.46
C VAL A 123 -20.47 -20.98 -7.21
N LEU A 124 -20.05 -21.43 -6.02
CA LEU A 124 -20.40 -20.78 -4.75
C LEU A 124 -19.78 -19.39 -4.61
N TRP A 125 -18.55 -19.21 -5.08
CA TRP A 125 -17.84 -17.93 -5.02
C TRP A 125 -18.18 -16.97 -6.15
N TYR A 126 -18.77 -17.44 -7.26
CA TYR A 126 -19.11 -16.59 -8.41
C TYR A 126 -19.88 -15.33 -8.02
N ILE A 127 -20.99 -15.47 -7.29
CA ILE A 127 -21.82 -14.32 -6.88
C ILE A 127 -21.07 -13.42 -5.87
N PRO A 128 -20.49 -13.94 -4.77
CA PRO A 128 -19.71 -13.12 -3.84
C PRO A 128 -18.56 -12.35 -4.49
N ASP A 129 -17.80 -12.97 -5.40
CA ASP A 129 -16.69 -12.32 -6.11
C ASP A 129 -17.21 -11.18 -7.00
N ARG A 130 -18.29 -11.40 -7.77
CA ARG A 130 -18.91 -10.32 -8.58
C ARG A 130 -19.42 -9.16 -7.73
N ILE A 131 -20.01 -9.43 -6.56
CA ILE A 131 -20.47 -8.36 -5.65
C ILE A 131 -19.27 -7.56 -5.14
N LYS A 132 -18.20 -8.24 -4.73
CA LYS A 132 -16.97 -7.61 -4.25
C LYS A 132 -16.38 -6.67 -5.32
N ASP A 133 -16.27 -7.13 -6.56
CA ASP A 133 -15.66 -6.35 -7.64
C ASP A 133 -16.55 -5.16 -8.03
N ALA A 134 -17.88 -5.33 -8.03
CA ALA A 134 -18.84 -4.24 -8.24
C ALA A 134 -18.72 -3.13 -7.18
N VAL A 135 -18.49 -3.53 -5.92
CA VAL A 135 -18.42 -2.62 -4.79
C VAL A 135 -17.03 -1.94 -4.73
N ASP A 136 -15.98 -2.55 -5.29
CA ASP A 136 -14.64 -1.97 -5.40
C ASP A 136 -14.46 -0.93 -6.54
N MET A 137 -15.46 -0.73 -7.39
CA MET A 137 -15.45 0.23 -8.50
C MET A 137 -15.35 1.70 -8.10
N PHE A 138 -15.72 2.05 -6.86
CA PHE A 138 -15.83 3.43 -6.41
C PHE A 138 -15.16 3.63 -5.05
N THR A 139 -14.61 4.82 -4.85
CA THR A 139 -14.19 5.35 -3.56
C THR A 139 -14.92 6.67 -3.33
N VAL A 140 -15.55 6.84 -2.19
CA VAL A 140 -16.19 8.10 -1.79
C VAL A 140 -15.95 8.32 -0.31
N GLU A 141 -15.38 9.45 0.04
CA GLU A 141 -15.05 9.76 1.43
C GLU A 141 -15.29 11.22 1.79
N VAL A 142 -15.60 11.42 3.07
CA VAL A 142 -15.69 12.72 3.71
C VAL A 142 -14.54 12.84 4.70
N ASN A 143 -13.76 13.90 4.53
CA ASN A 143 -12.52 14.15 5.24
C ASN A 143 -12.68 15.29 6.23
N VAL A 144 -12.21 15.09 7.46
CA VAL A 144 -12.16 16.09 8.51
C VAL A 144 -10.71 16.32 8.95
N GLY A 145 -10.31 17.57 9.05
CA GLY A 145 -8.96 17.96 9.47
C GLY A 145 -8.37 19.08 8.60
N PRO A 146 -7.22 19.66 8.99
CA PRO A 146 -6.56 20.73 8.26
C PRO A 146 -6.26 20.33 6.81
N GLN A 147 -6.98 20.92 5.86
CA GLN A 147 -6.82 20.66 4.43
C GLN A 147 -7.10 21.91 3.63
N LEU A 148 -6.34 22.10 2.55
CA LEU A 148 -6.53 23.19 1.63
C LEU A 148 -6.14 22.72 0.23
N GLY A 149 -7.06 22.91 -0.70
CA GLY A 149 -6.78 22.78 -2.11
C GLY A 149 -7.81 21.93 -2.84
N ALA A 150 -7.48 21.64 -4.08
CA ALA A 150 -8.31 20.85 -4.96
C ALA A 150 -7.44 20.09 -5.95
N GLY A 151 -7.99 19.00 -6.47
CA GLY A 151 -7.39 18.27 -7.56
C GLY A 151 -8.42 17.47 -8.32
N ALA A 152 -8.16 17.29 -9.60
CA ALA A 152 -8.92 16.40 -10.47
C ALA A 152 -7.95 15.62 -11.36
N TRP A 153 -8.33 14.40 -11.70
CA TRP A 153 -7.52 13.51 -12.51
C TRP A 153 -8.40 12.55 -13.31
N VAL A 154 -7.98 12.27 -14.54
CA VAL A 154 -8.50 11.13 -15.32
C VAL A 154 -7.61 9.91 -15.10
N THR A 155 -6.31 10.15 -14.94
CA THR A 155 -5.33 9.21 -14.40
C THR A 155 -4.26 10.02 -13.69
N ARG A 156 -3.32 9.38 -13.00
CA ARG A 156 -2.18 10.10 -12.41
C ARG A 156 -1.16 10.58 -13.46
N ALA A 157 -1.30 10.16 -14.72
CA ALA A 157 -0.59 10.76 -15.86
C ALA A 157 -1.27 12.03 -16.38
N ALA A 158 -2.58 12.18 -16.15
CA ALA A 158 -3.40 13.28 -16.62
C ALA A 158 -4.19 13.87 -15.45
N GLN A 159 -3.52 14.71 -14.66
CA GLN A 159 -4.06 15.32 -13.45
C GLN A 159 -3.72 16.81 -13.36
N VAL A 160 -4.50 17.55 -12.59
CA VAL A 160 -4.15 18.88 -12.09
C VAL A 160 -4.51 18.89 -10.61
N VAL A 161 -3.49 18.98 -9.76
CA VAL A 161 -3.66 18.90 -8.30
C VAL A 161 -2.81 19.97 -7.63
N ALA A 162 -3.43 20.72 -6.73
CA ALA A 162 -2.76 21.58 -5.76
C ALA A 162 -3.47 21.37 -4.41
N TYR A 163 -2.88 20.54 -3.55
CA TYR A 163 -3.50 20.09 -2.31
C TYR A 163 -2.46 19.95 -1.20
N THR A 164 -2.80 20.36 0.01
CA THR A 164 -2.01 20.08 1.20
C THR A 164 -2.93 19.87 2.39
N GLY A 165 -2.63 18.90 3.24
CA GLY A 165 -3.42 18.70 4.44
C GLY A 165 -3.15 17.41 5.20
N SER A 166 -3.59 17.42 6.45
CA SER A 166 -3.70 16.24 7.32
C SER A 166 -5.18 16.01 7.62
N SER A 167 -5.71 14.87 7.21
CA SER A 167 -7.13 14.55 7.35
C SER A 167 -7.37 13.16 7.89
N ALA A 168 -8.45 13.02 8.67
CA ALA A 168 -9.08 11.74 8.95
C ALA A 168 -10.39 11.66 8.16
N GLY A 169 -10.59 10.58 7.42
CA GLY A 169 -11.73 10.37 6.54
C GLY A 169 -12.59 9.21 6.98
N LEU A 170 -13.90 9.31 6.75
CA LEU A 170 -14.82 8.19 6.78
C LEU A 170 -15.50 8.10 5.42
N GLY A 171 -15.65 6.87 4.93
CA GLY A 171 -16.15 6.68 3.59
C GLY A 171 -16.15 5.22 3.18
N TYR A 172 -16.41 5.04 1.90
CA TYR A 172 -16.28 3.79 1.20
C TYR A 172 -14.98 3.81 0.40
N TYR A 173 -14.14 2.78 0.57
CA TYR A 173 -12.82 2.69 -0.05
C TYR A 173 -12.71 1.45 -0.94
N GLN A 174 -12.13 1.62 -2.12
CA GLN A 174 -11.67 0.52 -2.97
C GLN A 174 -10.88 -0.52 -2.16
N LYS A 175 -11.31 -1.80 -2.24
CA LYS A 175 -10.74 -2.99 -1.59
C LYS A 175 -10.80 -3.01 -0.05
N GLY A 176 -11.32 -1.97 0.58
CA GLY A 176 -11.51 -1.89 2.04
C GLY A 176 -12.97 -1.89 2.48
N GLY A 177 -13.88 -1.47 1.59
CA GLY A 177 -15.27 -1.28 1.93
C GLY A 177 -15.53 -0.01 2.74
N PRO A 178 -16.64 0.04 3.51
CA PRO A 178 -16.89 1.10 4.47
C PRO A 178 -15.79 1.11 5.54
N GLY A 179 -15.21 2.27 5.82
CA GLY A 179 -14.05 2.34 6.70
C GLY A 179 -13.58 3.75 7.03
N GLY A 180 -12.30 3.84 7.38
CA GLY A 180 -11.64 5.10 7.69
C GLY A 180 -10.25 5.22 7.09
N ARG A 181 -9.80 6.48 6.97
CA ARG A 181 -8.48 6.87 6.48
C ARG A 181 -7.87 7.90 7.42
N ALA A 182 -6.56 7.85 7.57
CA ALA A 182 -5.75 8.94 8.12
C ALA A 182 -4.62 9.22 7.14
N GLU A 183 -4.50 10.45 6.67
CA GLU A 183 -3.49 10.85 5.68
C GLU A 183 -2.93 12.23 6.01
N SER A 184 -1.63 12.40 5.82
CA SER A 184 -0.96 13.68 5.63
C SER A 184 -0.38 13.72 4.22
N SER A 185 -0.76 14.71 3.43
CA SER A 185 -0.31 14.85 2.05
C SER A 185 0.03 16.27 1.64
N PHE A 186 1.00 16.36 0.72
CA PHE A 186 1.33 17.54 -0.05
C PHE A 186 1.42 17.11 -1.52
N ASP A 187 0.55 17.66 -2.37
CA ASP A 187 0.43 17.31 -3.78
C ASP A 187 0.40 18.59 -4.63
N ILE A 188 1.40 18.78 -5.50
CA ILE A 188 1.40 19.78 -6.56
C ILE A 188 1.82 19.09 -7.85
N ALA A 189 0.88 18.89 -8.78
CA ALA A 189 1.12 18.15 -10.02
C ALA A 189 0.30 18.66 -11.20
N VAL A 190 0.89 18.60 -12.39
CA VAL A 190 0.24 18.82 -13.68
C VAL A 190 0.70 17.72 -14.64
N GLY A 191 -0.25 16.95 -15.17
CA GLY A 191 0.06 15.75 -15.94
C GLY A 191 0.84 14.73 -15.11
N PRO A 192 1.89 14.09 -15.68
CA PRO A 192 2.67 13.09 -14.95
C PRO A 192 3.76 13.70 -14.07
N VAL A 193 3.93 15.02 -14.04
CA VAL A 193 5.05 15.69 -13.35
C VAL A 193 4.51 16.50 -12.17
N GLY A 194 5.13 16.33 -11.00
CA GLY A 194 4.70 17.02 -9.80
C GLY A 194 5.24 16.43 -8.51
N GLY A 195 5.40 17.27 -7.49
CA GLY A 195 5.78 16.83 -6.16
C GLY A 195 4.57 16.31 -5.40
N THR A 196 4.59 15.03 -5.05
CA THR A 196 3.59 14.38 -4.21
C THR A 196 4.30 13.69 -3.05
N ALA A 197 3.97 14.06 -1.82
CA ALA A 197 4.45 13.43 -0.60
C ALA A 197 3.25 13.02 0.24
N VAL A 198 3.12 11.74 0.54
CA VAL A 198 1.97 11.16 1.23
C VAL A 198 2.45 10.22 2.32
N ALA A 199 1.92 10.39 3.53
CA ALA A 199 1.99 9.41 4.60
C ALA A 199 0.57 9.13 5.07
N GLY A 200 0.11 7.88 4.96
CA GLY A 200 -1.27 7.58 5.30
C GLY A 200 -1.57 6.09 5.43
N ALA A 201 -2.69 5.81 6.08
CA ALA A 201 -3.26 4.49 6.23
C ALA A 201 -4.77 4.56 5.95
N LYS A 202 -5.31 3.55 5.28
CA LYS A 202 -6.75 3.38 5.06
C LYS A 202 -7.16 1.93 5.30
N GLY A 203 -8.37 1.71 5.77
CA GLY A 203 -8.90 0.38 6.04
C GLY A 203 -10.38 0.40 6.34
N GLY A 204 -11.05 -0.72 6.08
CA GLY A 204 -12.47 -0.86 6.28
C GLY A 204 -12.89 -2.26 6.69
N LEU A 205 -14.20 -2.48 6.71
CA LEU A 205 -14.83 -3.71 7.19
C LEU A 205 -14.40 -4.95 6.39
N PHE A 206 -14.05 -4.80 5.12
CA PHE A 206 -13.68 -5.91 4.25
C PHE A 206 -12.17 -6.16 4.18
N GLY A 207 -11.37 -5.30 4.82
CA GLY A 207 -9.94 -5.51 4.95
C GLY A 207 -9.11 -4.24 5.02
N PRO A 208 -7.78 -4.39 5.12
CA PRO A 208 -6.87 -3.26 5.04
C PRO A 208 -6.91 -2.65 3.64
N GLY A 209 -7.12 -1.34 3.57
CA GLY A 209 -7.17 -0.59 2.32
C GLY A 209 -5.82 0.01 1.93
N GLY A 210 -4.78 -0.09 2.76
CA GLY A 210 -3.42 0.34 2.38
C GLY A 210 -2.70 1.16 3.45
N VAL A 211 -1.37 1.20 3.33
CA VAL A 211 -0.49 2.04 4.16
C VAL A 211 0.66 2.48 3.28
N THR A 212 0.99 3.77 3.30
CA THR A 212 2.11 4.34 2.56
C THR A 212 2.85 5.41 3.35
N ALA A 213 4.12 5.56 3.01
CA ALA A 213 4.95 6.73 3.25
C ALA A 213 5.81 6.85 1.99
N SER A 214 5.52 7.81 1.13
CA SER A 214 6.15 7.90 -0.19
C SER A 214 6.21 9.34 -0.67
N ALA A 215 7.30 9.66 -1.36
CA ALA A 215 7.46 10.90 -2.12
C ALA A 215 7.75 10.55 -3.57
N VAL A 216 7.03 11.16 -4.50
CA VAL A 216 7.19 10.97 -5.95
C VAL A 216 7.22 12.33 -6.64
N ALA A 217 8.10 12.45 -7.64
CA ALA A 217 8.21 13.64 -8.51
C ALA A 217 7.68 13.38 -9.93
N LEU A 218 7.71 12.11 -10.35
CA LEU A 218 7.26 11.62 -11.64
C LEU A 218 6.28 10.48 -11.39
N HIS A 219 5.05 10.65 -11.87
CA HIS A 219 3.94 9.76 -11.61
C HIS A 219 3.96 8.58 -12.60
N LYS A 220 4.41 7.41 -12.12
CA LYS A 220 4.43 6.15 -12.89
C LYS A 220 3.58 5.09 -12.20
N PRO A 221 2.93 4.17 -12.95
CA PRO A 221 2.13 3.11 -12.35
C PRO A 221 2.96 2.23 -11.41
N SER A 222 4.23 1.99 -11.73
CA SER A 222 5.17 1.22 -10.90
C SER A 222 5.63 1.91 -9.61
N ASN A 223 5.18 3.13 -9.31
CA ASN A 223 5.54 3.76 -8.05
C ASN A 223 4.74 3.11 -6.93
N LYS A 224 5.43 2.76 -5.83
CA LYS A 224 4.83 2.17 -4.63
C LYS A 224 3.58 2.88 -4.13
N LEU A 225 3.54 4.22 -4.18
CA LEU A 225 2.35 5.01 -3.84
C LEU A 225 1.07 4.50 -4.55
N TYR A 226 1.19 4.13 -5.82
CA TYR A 226 0.07 3.70 -6.65
C TYR A 226 -0.22 2.20 -6.63
N GLN A 227 0.70 1.44 -6.05
CA GLN A 227 0.58 0.00 -5.91
C GLN A 227 -0.01 -0.34 -4.53
N ASP A 228 0.36 0.46 -3.52
CA ASP A 228 0.04 0.21 -2.11
C ASP A 228 -1.05 1.10 -1.51
N TYR A 229 -1.46 2.19 -2.17
CA TYR A 229 -2.31 3.18 -1.49
C TYR A 229 -3.31 3.97 -2.36
N ARG A 230 -2.87 4.58 -3.46
CA ARG A 230 -3.75 5.28 -4.42
C ARG A 230 -3.87 4.47 -5.70
N ASP A 231 -4.92 4.66 -6.49
CA ASP A 231 -5.00 4.05 -7.82
C ASP A 231 -4.30 4.97 -8.85
N TYR A 232 -3.45 4.40 -9.71
CA TYR A 232 -2.83 5.13 -10.81
C TYR A 232 -3.84 5.45 -11.91
N TRP A 233 -4.78 4.52 -12.14
CA TRP A 233 -5.72 4.53 -13.26
C TRP A 233 -7.09 5.07 -12.88
N GLY A 234 -7.28 5.42 -11.61
CA GLY A 234 -8.53 5.99 -11.12
C GLY A 234 -8.83 7.32 -11.80
N ILE A 235 -10.13 7.62 -11.92
CA ILE A 235 -10.69 8.89 -12.39
C ILE A 235 -11.39 9.52 -11.20
N GLY A 236 -11.00 10.73 -10.81
CA GLY A 236 -11.56 11.31 -9.61
C GLY A 236 -11.14 12.72 -9.33
N GLY A 237 -11.51 13.17 -8.14
CA GLY A 237 -11.13 14.46 -7.64
C GLY A 237 -11.26 14.53 -6.13
N LYS A 238 -10.54 15.51 -5.59
CA LYS A 238 -10.61 15.85 -4.17
C LYS A 238 -10.69 17.36 -4.00
N VAL A 239 -11.43 17.78 -3.00
CA VAL A 239 -11.53 19.19 -2.60
C VAL A 239 -11.49 19.26 -1.09
N GLY A 240 -10.65 20.14 -0.57
CA GLY A 240 -10.48 20.37 0.86
C GLY A 240 -10.52 21.86 1.16
N LEU A 241 -11.43 22.27 2.05
CA LEU A 241 -11.56 23.64 2.53
C LEU A 241 -11.48 23.67 4.06
N PHE A 242 -10.34 24.13 4.56
CA PHE A 242 -10.01 24.26 5.97
C PHE A 242 -10.11 22.96 6.76
N VAL A 243 -11.29 22.60 7.22
CA VAL A 243 -11.52 21.45 8.12
C VAL A 243 -12.41 20.39 7.51
N VAL A 244 -13.04 20.65 6.37
CA VAL A 244 -13.92 19.70 5.67
C VAL A 244 -13.45 19.51 4.23
N GLY A 245 -13.52 18.28 3.75
CA GLY A 245 -13.15 17.92 2.41
C GLY A 245 -13.90 16.68 1.96
N VAL A 246 -13.91 16.48 0.65
CA VAL A 246 -14.56 15.34 0.00
C VAL A 246 -13.63 14.85 -1.09
N GLU A 247 -13.52 13.53 -1.20
CA GLU A 247 -12.82 12.87 -2.29
C GLU A 247 -13.74 11.80 -2.88
N ALA A 248 -13.77 11.74 -4.20
CA ALA A 248 -14.51 10.75 -4.95
C ALA A 248 -13.65 10.27 -6.12
N GLU A 249 -13.55 8.96 -6.28
CA GLU A 249 -12.77 8.32 -7.32
C GLU A 249 -13.51 7.10 -7.85
N TYR A 250 -13.38 6.89 -9.15
CA TYR A 250 -13.86 5.73 -9.90
C TYR A 250 -12.64 4.94 -10.38
N HIS A 251 -12.75 3.61 -10.42
CA HIS A 251 -11.63 2.71 -10.67
C HIS A 251 -11.85 1.87 -11.94
N PRO A 252 -11.51 2.40 -13.14
CA PRO A 252 -11.79 1.75 -14.42
C PRO A 252 -11.33 0.30 -14.52
N LEU A 253 -10.19 -0.03 -13.92
CA LEU A 253 -9.65 -1.39 -13.95
C LEU A 253 -10.52 -2.39 -13.18
N GLU A 254 -11.15 -1.97 -12.08
CA GLU A 254 -12.09 -2.82 -11.33
C GLU A 254 -13.38 -3.05 -12.13
N ILE A 255 -13.80 -2.09 -12.98
CA ILE A 255 -14.95 -2.30 -13.88
C ILE A 255 -14.62 -3.31 -14.95
N VAL A 256 -13.44 -3.18 -15.55
CA VAL A 256 -12.98 -4.11 -16.56
C VAL A 256 -12.85 -5.51 -15.98
N ASP A 257 -12.33 -5.64 -14.76
CA ASP A 257 -12.24 -6.91 -14.04
C ASP A 257 -13.61 -7.51 -13.70
N PHE A 258 -14.53 -6.69 -13.17
CA PHE A 258 -15.91 -7.10 -12.94
C PHE A 258 -16.60 -7.65 -14.20
N LEU A 259 -16.47 -6.93 -15.32
CA LEU A 259 -17.03 -7.32 -16.62
C LEU A 259 -16.38 -8.59 -17.16
N ALA A 260 -15.05 -8.71 -17.02
CA ALA A 260 -14.30 -9.88 -17.42
C ALA A 260 -14.75 -11.13 -16.63
N GLY A 261 -14.99 -10.99 -15.33
CA GLY A 261 -15.37 -12.13 -14.51
C GLY A 261 -16.83 -12.56 -14.65
N ILE A 262 -17.70 -11.80 -15.34
CA ILE A 262 -18.96 -12.35 -15.87
C ILE A 262 -18.69 -13.55 -16.78
N PHE A 263 -17.55 -13.53 -17.49
CA PHE A 263 -17.06 -14.62 -18.33
C PHE A 263 -16.00 -15.49 -17.62
N LEU A 264 -15.93 -15.45 -16.29
CA LEU A 264 -14.99 -16.21 -15.45
C LEU A 264 -13.51 -15.87 -15.70
N ILE A 265 -13.22 -14.65 -16.14
CA ILE A 265 -11.87 -14.13 -16.33
C ILE A 265 -11.53 -13.15 -15.19
N ASP A 266 -10.44 -13.40 -14.48
CA ASP A 266 -9.93 -12.61 -13.35
C ASP A 266 -8.60 -11.95 -13.75
N TRP A 267 -8.61 -10.65 -14.05
CA TRP A 267 -7.41 -9.91 -14.49
C TRP A 267 -6.63 -9.34 -13.32
N LEU A 268 -7.32 -8.96 -12.25
CA LEU A 268 -6.71 -8.39 -11.04
C LEU A 268 -6.24 -9.45 -10.03
N ASN A 269 -6.53 -10.73 -10.30
CA ASN A 269 -6.15 -11.89 -9.49
C ASN A 269 -6.58 -11.74 -8.02
N ASP A 270 -7.80 -11.26 -7.78
CA ASP A 270 -8.30 -11.00 -6.44
C ASP A 270 -9.60 -11.73 -6.08
N ASP A 271 -10.11 -12.57 -6.98
CA ASP A 271 -11.22 -13.50 -6.76
C ASP A 271 -10.85 -14.57 -5.72
N MET A 272 -11.81 -14.87 -4.84
CA MET A 272 -11.62 -15.90 -3.81
C MET A 272 -11.69 -17.31 -4.39
N ALA A 273 -12.38 -17.49 -5.51
CA ALA A 273 -12.42 -18.77 -6.22
C ALA A 273 -11.06 -19.19 -6.81
N THR A 274 -10.25 -18.25 -7.27
CA THR A 274 -9.02 -18.52 -8.05
C THR A 274 -7.76 -18.28 -7.23
N THR A 275 -7.85 -17.54 -6.12
CA THR A 275 -6.69 -17.14 -5.34
C THR A 275 -6.91 -17.24 -3.83
N ARG A 276 -5.83 -17.53 -3.10
CA ARG A 276 -5.81 -17.63 -1.63
C ARG A 276 -4.77 -16.71 -1.03
N ARG A 277 -5.01 -16.25 0.21
CA ARG A 277 -3.97 -15.53 0.98
C ARG A 277 -2.84 -16.49 1.35
N LEU A 278 -1.61 -15.96 1.38
CA LEU A 278 -0.44 -16.67 1.90
C LEU A 278 -0.59 -16.92 3.40
N LYS A 279 -0.28 -18.14 3.84
CA LYS A 279 -0.47 -18.61 5.21
C LYS A 279 0.88 -18.80 5.91
N TYR A 280 1.24 -17.84 6.74
CA TYR A 280 2.45 -17.90 7.56
C TYR A 280 2.15 -18.24 9.02
N ASN A 281 3.06 -19.01 9.63
CA ASN A 281 3.06 -19.22 11.07
C ASN A 281 3.53 -17.95 11.82
N ARG A 282 3.55 -17.97 13.15
CA ARG A 282 3.94 -16.80 13.95
C ARG A 282 5.40 -16.38 13.70
N VAL A 283 6.32 -17.34 13.67
CA VAL A 283 7.76 -17.09 13.45
C VAL A 283 7.99 -16.43 12.10
N GLN A 284 7.36 -16.97 11.05
CA GLN A 284 7.41 -16.46 9.69
C GLN A 284 6.82 -15.05 9.57
N LYS A 285 5.70 -14.77 10.24
CA LYS A 285 5.13 -13.41 10.29
C LYS A 285 6.06 -12.42 10.99
N ASP A 286 6.65 -12.83 12.10
CA ASP A 286 7.58 -12.00 12.86
C ASP A 286 8.87 -11.74 12.03
N LEU A 287 9.34 -12.73 11.28
CA LEU A 287 10.44 -12.59 10.32
C LEU A 287 10.11 -11.59 9.21
N LEU A 288 8.97 -11.76 8.52
CA LEU A 288 8.49 -10.81 7.50
C LEU A 288 8.38 -9.38 8.02
N LYS A 289 7.81 -9.22 9.23
CA LYS A 289 7.61 -7.92 9.86
C LYS A 289 8.94 -7.26 10.23
N SER A 290 9.82 -8.00 10.90
CA SER A 290 11.12 -7.48 11.35
C SER A 290 12.03 -7.12 10.17
N PHE A 291 12.04 -7.95 9.12
CA PHE A 291 12.74 -7.67 7.88
C PHE A 291 12.19 -6.41 7.19
N GLY A 292 10.86 -6.28 7.09
CA GLY A 292 10.23 -5.08 6.53
C GLY A 292 10.52 -3.81 7.33
N GLN A 293 10.76 -3.93 8.65
CA GLN A 293 11.21 -2.81 9.48
C GLN A 293 12.67 -2.46 9.21
N SER A 294 13.57 -3.46 9.12
CA SER A 294 14.97 -3.26 8.75
C SER A 294 15.09 -2.53 7.40
N LEU A 295 14.34 -2.98 6.39
CA LEU A 295 14.32 -2.36 5.05
C LEU A 295 13.93 -0.88 5.06
N ARG A 296 12.95 -0.49 5.86
CA ARG A 296 12.50 0.91 5.94
C ARG A 296 13.56 1.84 6.56
N GLY A 297 14.44 1.29 7.39
CA GLY A 297 15.51 2.04 8.04
C GLY A 297 16.79 2.16 7.20
N MET A 298 16.93 1.35 6.15
CA MET A 298 18.16 1.30 5.36
C MET A 298 18.22 2.37 4.27
N LYS A 299 19.39 3.00 4.17
CA LYS A 299 19.80 3.82 3.04
C LYS A 299 20.59 2.97 2.04
N LYS A 300 20.94 3.55 0.89
CA LYS A 300 21.74 2.86 -0.13
C LYS A 300 23.11 2.45 0.42
N GLU A 301 23.71 3.31 1.23
CA GLU A 301 25.00 3.08 1.85
C GLU A 301 24.95 1.88 2.82
N ASP A 302 23.85 1.73 3.56
CA ASP A 302 23.64 0.59 4.47
C ASP A 302 23.55 -0.74 3.71
N ILE A 303 22.90 -0.73 2.53
CA ILE A 303 22.79 -1.91 1.66
C ILE A 303 24.15 -2.30 1.09
N GLU A 304 24.97 -1.32 0.69
CA GLU A 304 26.32 -1.57 0.19
C GLU A 304 27.24 -2.11 1.29
N GLU A 305 27.19 -1.52 2.51
CA GLU A 305 27.92 -2.02 3.67
C GLU A 305 27.53 -3.47 4.00
N TYR A 306 26.22 -3.77 3.99
CA TYR A 306 25.71 -5.10 4.21
C TYR A 306 26.29 -6.10 3.19
N LYS A 307 26.20 -5.80 1.90
CA LYS A 307 26.70 -6.68 0.82
C LYS A 307 28.22 -6.89 0.90
N SER A 308 28.97 -5.86 1.31
CA SER A 308 30.41 -6.00 1.52
C SER A 308 30.76 -6.93 2.68
N LYS A 309 29.95 -6.92 3.75
CA LYS A 309 30.20 -7.73 4.96
C LYS A 309 29.67 -9.16 4.83
N TYR A 310 28.57 -9.33 4.10
CA TYR A 310 27.89 -10.59 3.86
C TYR A 310 27.67 -10.73 2.35
N PRO A 311 28.64 -11.30 1.60
CA PRO A 311 28.54 -11.39 0.15
C PRO A 311 27.52 -12.45 -0.31
N VAL A 312 27.33 -13.51 0.48
CA VAL A 312 26.42 -14.62 0.19
C VAL A 312 25.35 -14.74 1.26
N ALA A 313 24.15 -15.19 0.87
CA ALA A 313 23.02 -15.26 1.79
C ALA A 313 23.24 -16.38 2.82
N ILE A 314 23.72 -17.55 2.39
CA ILE A 314 24.10 -18.66 3.26
C ILE A 314 25.55 -19.04 2.94
N PRO A 315 26.49 -18.92 3.90
CA PRO A 315 27.84 -19.43 3.73
C PRO A 315 27.80 -20.95 3.52
N GLU A 316 28.62 -21.46 2.59
CA GLU A 316 28.89 -22.90 2.53
C GLU A 316 29.50 -23.35 3.87
N ALA A 317 28.96 -24.43 4.43
CA ALA A 317 29.37 -24.97 5.73
C ALA A 317 30.72 -25.69 5.64
#